data_AF-A0AAW2PF09-F1
#
_entry.id   AF-A0AAW2PF09-F1
#
_cell.length_a   1.000
_cell.length_b   1.000
_cell.length_c   1.000
_cell.angle_alpha   90.00
_cell.angle_beta   90.00
_cell.angle_gamma   90.00
#
_symmetry.space_group_name_H-M   'P 1'
#
loop_
_entity.id
_entity.type
_entity.pdbx_description
1 polymer ?
#
loop_
_entity_poly.entity_id
_entity_poly.type
_entity_poly.pdbx_seq_one_letter_code
_entity_poly.pdbx_strand_id
1 'polypeptide(L)'
;MSKIKFGVFPAEHQRAKRKDMVFAPNPLSLSVPEPAFESWLRDSGYLEILDQRTTDLHRISTTARPSNSAAPSTTTATSLPPKRVSFVSRLFSRIWTLLSLLTFNPFSKLATDDFAGDTPPWTLAFFGSSESYSFPSSPSQARLRVHENVKRFARNYASLFVLFFACSLYQLPIALSGLISCLALWDVFKFSGDQWGLDRYPIIRQTLVRIAQCVTAVILLISNVQLAVFCALGVSFAVMILHASFRKLTPAKQPAVRGGYRRTARR
;
A
#
# COMPACT_ATOMS: atom_id res chain seq x y z
N MET A 1 -44.99 -59.10 28.62
CA MET A 1 -44.51 -59.09 27.22
C MET A 1 -44.44 -57.64 26.75
N SER A 2 -43.23 -57.22 26.39
CA SER A 2 -42.78 -55.83 26.25
C SER A 2 -43.17 -55.22 24.89
N LYS A 3 -43.60 -53.94 24.89
CA LYS A 3 -43.91 -53.15 23.69
C LYS A 3 -42.60 -52.68 23.02
N ILE A 4 -42.49 -52.97 21.73
CA ILE A 4 -41.38 -52.61 20.83
C ILE A 4 -41.43 -51.11 20.52
N LYS A 5 -40.29 -50.43 20.70
CA LYS A 5 -40.10 -49.00 20.43
C LYS A 5 -39.38 -48.85 19.09
N PHE A 6 -40.06 -48.31 18.08
CA PHE A 6 -39.46 -47.94 16.80
C PHE A 6 -38.63 -46.65 16.97
N GLY A 7 -37.32 -46.76 16.82
CA GLY A 7 -36.39 -45.64 16.75
C GLY A 7 -36.04 -45.34 15.29
N VAL A 8 -36.62 -44.28 14.75
CA VAL A 8 -36.21 -43.65 13.49
C VAL A 8 -35.08 -42.67 13.82
N PHE A 9 -33.88 -42.92 13.30
CA PHE A 9 -32.75 -41.98 13.36
C PHE A 9 -32.78 -41.06 12.13
N PRO A 10 -32.75 -39.72 12.29
CA PRO A 10 -32.57 -38.82 11.16
C PRO A 10 -31.08 -38.64 10.83
N ALA A 11 -30.80 -38.52 9.53
CA ALA A 11 -29.48 -38.38 8.95
C ALA A 11 -28.81 -37.04 9.31
N GLU A 12 -27.66 -37.12 9.99
CA GLU A 12 -26.71 -36.02 10.17
C GLU A 12 -26.03 -35.71 8.83
N HIS A 13 -26.40 -34.57 8.24
CA HIS A 13 -25.73 -34.02 7.07
C HIS A 13 -24.45 -33.30 7.54
N GLN A 14 -23.35 -34.04 7.71
CA GLN A 14 -22.02 -33.46 7.85
C GLN A 14 -21.61 -32.79 6.53
N ARG A 15 -21.90 -31.49 6.44
CA ARG A 15 -21.39 -30.59 5.40
C ARG A 15 -19.89 -30.43 5.62
N ALA A 16 -19.12 -31.32 4.97
CA ALA A 16 -17.67 -31.34 5.00
C ALA A 16 -17.11 -29.94 4.71
N LYS A 17 -16.39 -29.42 5.70
CA LYS A 17 -15.55 -28.23 5.64
C LYS A 17 -14.46 -28.52 4.60
N ARG A 18 -14.61 -28.02 3.38
CA ARG A 18 -13.56 -28.03 2.35
C ARG A 18 -12.41 -27.20 2.91
N LYS A 19 -11.48 -27.86 3.60
CA LYS A 19 -10.22 -27.31 4.02
C LYS A 19 -9.41 -27.23 2.74
N ASP A 20 -9.20 -26.03 2.22
CA ASP A 20 -8.29 -25.83 1.09
C ASP A 20 -6.94 -26.44 1.49
N MET A 21 -6.64 -27.61 0.92
CA MET A 21 -5.36 -28.27 1.10
C MET A 21 -4.35 -27.46 0.31
N VAL A 22 -3.69 -26.52 0.99
CA VAL A 22 -2.43 -25.95 0.51
C VAL A 22 -1.45 -27.10 0.45
N PHE A 23 -1.17 -27.59 -0.76
CA PHE A 23 -0.20 -28.64 -0.99
C PHE A 23 1.15 -28.16 -0.46
N ALA A 24 1.71 -28.87 0.51
CA ALA A 24 3.09 -28.67 0.90
C ALA A 24 3.99 -29.03 -0.30
N PRO A 25 4.92 -28.16 -0.71
CA PRO A 25 5.77 -28.43 -1.87
C PRO A 25 6.57 -29.72 -1.66
N ASN A 26 6.66 -30.54 -2.70
CA ASN A 26 7.40 -31.79 -2.67
C ASN A 26 8.90 -31.49 -2.45
N PRO A 27 9.53 -32.00 -1.37
CA PRO A 27 10.95 -31.73 -1.10
C PRO A 27 11.90 -32.32 -2.16
N LEU A 28 11.40 -33.16 -3.08
CA LEU A 28 12.15 -33.74 -4.18
C LEU A 28 11.80 -33.13 -5.55
N SER A 29 10.88 -32.17 -5.62
CA SER A 29 10.63 -31.45 -6.87
C SER A 29 11.75 -30.45 -7.13
N LEU A 30 12.49 -30.63 -8.23
CA LEU A 30 13.47 -29.66 -8.73
C LEU A 30 12.83 -28.35 -9.25
N SER A 31 11.50 -28.27 -9.28
CA SER A 31 10.78 -27.02 -9.56
C SER A 31 10.81 -26.13 -8.32
N VAL A 32 11.38 -24.95 -8.47
CA VAL A 32 11.27 -23.89 -7.45
C VAL A 32 9.78 -23.55 -7.30
N PRO A 33 9.22 -23.56 -6.08
CA PRO A 33 7.85 -23.11 -5.87
C PRO A 33 7.66 -21.69 -6.41
N GLU A 34 6.56 -21.46 -7.13
CA GLU A 34 6.23 -20.15 -7.72
C GLU A 34 6.43 -18.96 -6.76
N PRO A 35 5.99 -19.00 -5.48
CA PRO A 35 6.21 -17.87 -4.56
C PRO A 35 7.70 -17.62 -4.26
N ALA A 36 8.52 -18.67 -4.23
CA ALA A 36 9.97 -18.56 -3.99
C ALA A 36 10.72 -18.05 -5.24
N PHE A 37 10.26 -18.43 -6.43
CA PHE A 37 10.77 -17.89 -7.69
C PHE A 37 10.43 -16.41 -7.84
N GLU A 38 9.19 -16.03 -7.56
CA GLU A 38 8.71 -14.65 -7.56
C GLU A 38 9.45 -13.77 -6.53
N SER A 39 9.67 -14.28 -5.31
CA SER A 39 10.47 -13.55 -4.32
C SER A 39 11.91 -13.38 -4.79
N TRP A 40 12.51 -14.43 -5.36
CA TRP A 40 13.88 -14.37 -5.90
C TRP A 40 14.00 -13.36 -7.05
N LEU A 41 13.01 -13.28 -7.93
CA LEU A 41 12.98 -12.30 -9.02
C LEU A 41 12.91 -10.85 -8.52
N ARG A 42 12.14 -10.60 -7.45
CA ARG A 42 12.06 -9.30 -6.77
C ARG A 42 13.37 -8.96 -6.08
N ASP A 43 13.92 -9.91 -5.32
CA ASP A 43 15.12 -9.71 -4.50
C ASP A 43 16.40 -9.57 -5.33
N SER A 44 16.47 -10.26 -6.47
CA SER A 44 17.60 -10.18 -7.40
C SER A 44 17.57 -8.91 -8.27
N GLY A 45 16.46 -8.15 -8.24
CA GLY A 45 16.25 -6.98 -9.10
C GLY A 45 16.04 -7.32 -10.57
N TYR A 46 15.82 -8.59 -10.91
CA TYR A 46 15.68 -9.05 -12.29
C TYR A 46 14.43 -8.49 -12.97
N LEU A 47 13.35 -8.28 -12.22
CA LEU A 47 12.14 -7.61 -12.72
C LEU A 47 12.42 -6.18 -13.20
N GLU A 48 13.33 -5.45 -12.55
CA GLU A 48 13.69 -4.10 -12.96
C GLU A 48 14.46 -4.09 -14.29
N ILE A 49 15.30 -5.10 -14.51
CA ILE A 49 16.10 -5.26 -15.74
C ILE A 49 15.21 -5.65 -16.92
N LEU A 50 14.24 -6.56 -16.71
CA LEU A 50 13.29 -6.99 -17.74
C LEU A 50 12.39 -5.84 -18.21
N ASP A 51 11.88 -5.04 -17.26
CA ASP A 51 11.03 -3.89 -17.57
C ASP A 51 11.82 -2.78 -18.29
N GLN A 52 13.08 -2.54 -17.89
CA GLN A 52 13.99 -1.63 -18.57
C GLN A 52 14.20 -2.02 -20.04
N ARG A 53 14.53 -3.30 -20.31
CA ARG A 53 14.72 -3.79 -21.67
C ARG A 53 13.46 -3.69 -22.53
N THR A 54 12.31 -4.00 -21.95
CA THR A 54 11.01 -3.92 -22.65
C THR A 54 10.69 -2.46 -23.02
N THR A 55 10.94 -1.53 -22.09
CA THR A 55 10.75 -0.11 -22.31
C THR A 55 11.69 0.45 -23.38
N ASP A 56 12.97 0.05 -23.34
CA ASP A 56 13.97 0.45 -24.33
C ASP A 56 13.61 -0.06 -25.75
N LEU A 57 13.15 -1.31 -25.86
CA LEU A 57 12.64 -1.88 -27.12
C LEU A 57 11.45 -1.09 -27.66
N HIS A 58 10.48 -0.75 -26.82
CA HIS A 58 9.31 0.04 -27.21
C HIS A 58 9.71 1.45 -27.69
N ARG A 59 10.68 2.08 -27.01
CA ARG A 59 11.22 3.39 -27.40
C ARG A 59 11.90 3.35 -28.78
N ILE A 60 12.71 2.32 -29.03
CA ILE A 60 13.38 2.13 -30.32
C ILE A 60 12.34 1.95 -31.43
N SER A 61 11.31 1.14 -31.19
CA SER A 61 10.22 0.93 -32.15
C SER A 61 9.43 2.21 -32.46
N THR A 62 9.22 3.09 -31.48
CA THR A 62 8.56 4.39 -31.71
C THR A 62 9.41 5.42 -32.44
N THR A 63 10.74 5.27 -32.43
CA THR A 63 11.67 6.20 -33.11
C THR A 63 11.95 5.75 -34.55
N ALA A 64 11.69 4.49 -34.90
CA ALA A 64 11.97 3.90 -36.21
C ALA A 64 10.79 3.94 -37.19
N ARG A 65 9.92 4.96 -37.16
CA ARG A 65 8.96 5.18 -38.26
C ARG A 65 9.69 5.93 -39.39
N PRO A 66 9.97 5.30 -40.55
CA PRO A 66 10.62 6.00 -41.65
C PRO A 66 9.65 7.02 -42.24
N SER A 67 9.94 8.31 -42.07
CA SER A 67 9.29 9.37 -42.83
C SER A 67 9.89 9.40 -44.23
N ASN A 68 9.41 8.52 -45.11
CA ASN A 68 9.56 8.72 -46.54
C ASN A 68 8.55 9.79 -46.96
N SER A 69 9.03 11.03 -47.15
CA SER A 69 8.44 12.01 -48.07
C SER A 69 9.39 13.21 -48.17
N ALA A 70 9.98 13.35 -49.36
CA ALA A 70 10.79 14.49 -49.77
C ALA A 70 9.90 15.69 -50.11
N ALA A 71 10.21 16.86 -49.55
CA ALA A 71 9.95 18.18 -50.16
C ALA A 71 10.69 19.28 -49.35
N PRO A 72 11.34 20.26 -50.00
CA PRO A 72 11.91 21.40 -49.30
C PRO A 72 10.86 22.52 -49.25
N SER A 73 10.45 22.92 -48.05
CA SER A 73 9.69 24.16 -47.87
C SER A 73 10.18 24.92 -46.66
N THR A 74 10.80 26.06 -46.96
CA THR A 74 11.30 27.09 -46.06
C THR A 74 10.19 27.54 -45.12
N THR A 75 10.27 27.15 -43.85
CA THR A 75 9.53 27.79 -42.77
C THR A 75 10.48 28.00 -41.60
N THR A 76 10.62 29.25 -41.22
CA THR A 76 11.43 29.71 -40.08
C THR A 76 10.76 29.26 -38.79
N ALA A 77 10.90 27.99 -38.45
CA ALA A 77 10.56 27.47 -37.13
C ALA A 77 11.75 27.70 -36.22
N THR A 78 11.55 28.47 -35.15
CA THR A 78 12.51 28.63 -34.05
C THR A 78 12.88 27.25 -33.49
N SER A 79 13.98 26.69 -33.98
CA SER A 79 14.44 25.35 -33.61
C SER A 79 15.05 25.41 -32.23
N LEU A 80 14.30 24.96 -31.23
CA LEU A 80 14.89 24.69 -29.91
C LEU A 80 15.94 23.57 -30.09
N PRO A 81 17.13 23.69 -29.46
CA PRO A 81 18.21 22.72 -29.65
C PRO A 81 17.74 21.30 -29.28
N PRO A 82 18.18 20.25 -30.00
CA PRO A 82 17.71 18.87 -29.83
C PRO A 82 17.85 18.32 -28.39
N LYS A 83 18.79 18.89 -27.62
CA LYS A 83 18.97 18.60 -26.18
C LYS A 83 17.79 19.06 -25.32
N ARG A 84 17.14 20.20 -25.62
CA ARG A 84 15.96 20.69 -24.86
C ARG A 84 14.71 19.86 -25.12
N VAL A 85 14.46 19.48 -26.38
CA VAL A 85 13.31 18.61 -26.74
C VAL A 85 13.44 17.25 -26.04
N SER A 86 14.66 16.69 -26.00
CA SER A 86 14.96 15.45 -25.29
C SER A 86 14.80 15.54 -23.77
N PHE A 87 15.08 16.71 -23.17
CA PHE A 87 14.92 16.93 -21.73
C PHE A 87 13.45 17.06 -21.33
N VAL A 88 12.68 17.89 -22.05
CA VAL A 88 11.24 18.09 -21.78
C VAL A 88 10.46 16.80 -21.99
N SER A 89 10.78 16.04 -23.04
CA SER A 89 10.17 14.72 -23.28
C SER A 89 10.44 13.73 -22.13
N ARG A 90 11.67 13.68 -21.60
CA ARG A 90 12.00 12.85 -20.43
C ARG A 90 11.24 13.31 -19.19
N LEU A 91 11.18 14.61 -18.92
CA LEU A 91 10.47 15.15 -17.77
C LEU A 91 8.96 14.85 -17.86
N PHE A 92 8.37 15.03 -19.03
CA PHE A 92 6.96 14.70 -19.28
C PHE A 92 6.68 13.21 -19.07
N SER A 93 7.52 12.32 -19.58
CA SER A 93 7.40 10.88 -19.37
C SER A 93 7.49 10.49 -17.89
N ARG A 94 8.39 11.14 -17.13
CA ARG A 94 8.52 10.96 -15.68
C ARG A 94 7.27 11.43 -14.93
N ILE A 95 6.76 12.61 -15.26
CA ILE A 95 5.52 13.15 -14.68
C ILE A 95 4.34 12.23 -15.00
N TRP A 96 4.22 11.78 -16.25
CA TRP A 96 3.17 10.85 -16.66
C TRP A 96 3.22 9.52 -15.91
N THR A 97 4.44 9.02 -15.65
CA THR A 97 4.65 7.81 -14.84
C THR A 97 4.12 8.00 -13.42
N LEU A 98 4.41 9.12 -12.77
CA LEU A 98 3.88 9.42 -11.44
C LEU A 98 2.35 9.65 -11.48
N LEU A 99 1.84 10.34 -12.50
CA LEU A 99 0.41 10.60 -12.65
C LEU A 99 -0.39 9.30 -12.84
N SER A 100 0.21 8.29 -13.48
CA SER A 100 -0.40 6.95 -13.64
C SER A 100 -0.63 6.21 -12.32
N LEU A 101 0.01 6.66 -11.22
CA LEU A 101 -0.18 6.11 -9.88
C LEU A 101 -1.46 6.66 -9.23
N LEU A 102 -1.95 7.84 -9.65
CA LEU A 102 -3.21 8.39 -9.12
C LEU A 102 -4.43 7.61 -9.60
N THR A 103 -4.36 6.95 -10.77
CA THR A 103 -5.46 6.14 -11.33
C THR A 103 -5.44 4.69 -10.84
N PHE A 104 -4.55 4.36 -9.92
CA PHE A 104 -4.25 3.00 -9.50
C PHE A 104 -4.55 2.83 -7.99
N ASN A 105 -4.95 1.63 -7.57
CA ASN A 105 -5.27 1.34 -6.17
C ASN A 105 -4.06 0.71 -5.44
N PRO A 106 -3.28 1.49 -4.66
CA PRO A 106 -2.06 1.01 -4.00
C PRO A 106 -2.32 -0.01 -2.88
N PHE A 107 -3.55 -0.10 -2.39
CA PHE A 107 -3.93 -0.95 -1.26
C PHE A 107 -4.52 -2.30 -1.69
N SER A 108 -4.63 -2.57 -2.99
CA SER A 108 -5.28 -3.79 -3.50
C SER A 108 -4.62 -5.10 -3.09
N LYS A 109 -3.34 -5.07 -2.67
CA LYS A 109 -2.56 -6.22 -2.19
C LYS A 109 -2.25 -6.17 -0.70
N LEU A 110 -2.74 -5.14 -0.01
CA LEU A 110 -2.46 -4.94 1.40
C LEU A 110 -3.43 -5.81 2.24
N ALA A 111 -2.88 -6.59 3.15
CA ALA A 111 -3.65 -7.46 4.01
C ALA A 111 -3.41 -7.11 5.50
N THR A 112 -4.23 -7.65 6.39
CA THR A 112 -4.16 -7.31 7.82
C THR A 112 -2.91 -7.87 8.50
N ASP A 113 -2.34 -8.96 7.97
CA ASP A 113 -1.08 -9.55 8.42
C ASP A 113 0.12 -8.61 8.21
N ASP A 114 0.07 -7.71 7.23
CA ASP A 114 1.13 -6.73 6.95
C ASP A 114 1.28 -5.69 8.07
N PHE A 115 0.25 -5.52 8.89
CA PHE A 115 0.28 -4.65 10.07
C PHE A 115 0.66 -5.40 11.35
N ALA A 116 0.63 -6.74 11.34
CA ALA A 116 0.91 -7.57 12.51
C ALA A 116 2.40 -7.88 12.70
N GLY A 117 3.19 -7.82 11.62
CA GLY A 117 4.65 -8.07 11.66
C GLY A 117 5.46 -6.93 12.30
N ASP A 118 6.75 -7.16 12.53
CA ASP A 118 7.65 -6.16 13.13
C ASP A 118 7.80 -4.91 12.25
N THR A 119 7.84 -3.74 12.88
CA THR A 119 8.03 -2.48 12.18
C THR A 119 9.47 -2.39 11.63
N PRO A 120 9.67 -2.22 10.31
CA PRO A 120 11.01 -2.05 9.76
C PRO A 120 11.69 -0.79 10.31
N PRO A 121 13.00 -0.81 10.59
CA PRO A 121 13.69 0.32 11.19
C PRO A 121 13.66 1.56 10.28
N TRP A 122 13.32 2.71 10.86
CA TRP A 122 13.12 3.96 10.12
C TRP A 122 14.36 4.44 9.37
N THR A 123 15.51 4.45 10.03
CA THR A 123 16.74 5.01 9.45
C THR A 123 17.35 4.07 8.42
N LEU A 124 17.54 2.80 8.77
CA LEU A 124 18.28 1.85 7.93
C LEU A 124 17.42 1.22 6.83
N ALA A 125 16.16 0.88 7.11
CA ALA A 125 15.31 0.15 6.16
C ALA A 125 14.37 1.08 5.40
N PHE A 126 13.63 1.94 6.10
CA PHE A 126 12.65 2.84 5.50
C PHE A 126 13.37 3.93 4.69
N PHE A 127 14.07 4.86 5.34
CA PHE A 127 14.83 5.89 4.64
C PHE A 127 16.01 5.31 3.88
N GLY A 128 16.83 4.45 4.50
CA GLY A 128 17.96 3.79 3.83
C GLY A 128 19.01 4.76 3.27
N SER A 129 19.86 4.25 2.36
CA SER A 129 20.89 5.04 1.66
C SER A 129 20.38 5.62 0.34
N SER A 130 21.09 6.57 -0.26
CA SER A 130 20.69 7.13 -1.57
C SER A 130 20.63 6.05 -2.67
N GLU A 131 21.52 5.05 -2.62
CA GLU A 131 21.58 3.91 -3.54
C GLU A 131 20.31 3.05 -3.56
N SER A 132 19.51 3.14 -2.51
CA SER A 132 18.28 2.40 -2.28
C SER A 132 17.07 2.97 -3.05
N TYR A 133 17.26 4.12 -3.71
CA TYR A 133 16.25 4.78 -4.54
C TYR A 133 16.65 4.77 -6.02
N SER A 134 15.67 4.67 -6.92
CA SER A 134 15.82 5.04 -8.32
C SER A 134 14.49 5.45 -8.92
N PHE A 135 14.55 6.29 -9.96
CA PHE A 135 13.35 6.67 -10.70
C PHE A 135 12.80 5.45 -11.48
N PRO A 136 11.49 5.15 -11.41
CA PRO A 136 10.91 4.04 -12.17
C PRO A 136 10.95 4.31 -13.66
N SER A 137 11.36 3.32 -14.43
CA SER A 137 11.52 3.37 -15.88
C SER A 137 10.19 3.32 -16.62
N SER A 138 9.15 2.75 -16.00
CA SER A 138 7.81 2.64 -16.57
C SER A 138 6.70 2.76 -15.51
N PRO A 139 5.45 3.05 -15.94
CA PRO A 139 4.26 2.96 -15.09
C PRO A 139 4.03 1.58 -14.45
N SER A 140 4.30 0.49 -15.17
CA SER A 140 4.17 -0.88 -14.66
C SER A 140 5.14 -1.13 -13.50
N GLN A 141 6.39 -0.73 -13.68
CA GLN A 141 7.40 -0.85 -12.63
C GLN A 141 7.07 0.01 -11.42
N ALA A 142 6.62 1.25 -11.63
CA ALA A 142 6.21 2.14 -10.55
C ALA A 142 5.07 1.52 -9.72
N ARG A 143 4.06 0.94 -10.38
CA ARG A 143 2.94 0.25 -9.72
C ARG A 143 3.40 -0.97 -8.93
N LEU A 144 4.29 -1.79 -9.48
CA LEU A 144 4.82 -2.96 -8.79
C LEU A 144 5.59 -2.55 -7.54
N ARG A 145 6.49 -1.56 -7.66
CA ARG A 145 7.20 -0.98 -6.52
C ARG A 145 6.28 -0.43 -5.45
N VAL A 146 5.21 0.26 -5.85
CA VAL A 146 4.23 0.78 -4.89
C VAL A 146 3.58 -0.35 -4.09
N HIS A 147 3.05 -1.39 -4.73
CA HIS A 147 2.41 -2.50 -4.00
C HIS A 147 3.36 -3.15 -2.99
N GLU A 148 4.57 -3.48 -3.42
CA GLU A 148 5.53 -4.20 -2.58
C GLU A 148 6.04 -3.34 -1.43
N ASN A 149 6.34 -2.06 -1.69
CA ASN A 149 6.82 -1.17 -0.65
C ASN A 149 5.70 -0.75 0.32
N VAL A 150 4.47 -0.56 -0.16
CA VAL A 150 3.29 -0.30 0.70
C VAL A 150 3.06 -1.48 1.64
N LYS A 151 3.16 -2.71 1.14
CA LYS A 151 3.11 -3.92 1.95
C LYS A 151 4.23 -3.96 2.99
N ARG A 152 5.48 -3.82 2.52
CA ARG A 152 6.68 -3.91 3.35
C ARG A 152 6.74 -2.87 4.47
N PHE A 153 6.25 -1.65 4.21
CA PHE A 153 6.35 -0.52 5.12
C PHE A 153 4.99 -0.04 5.64
N ALA A 154 3.97 -0.91 5.62
CA ALA A 154 2.58 -0.58 6.00
C ALA A 154 2.49 0.15 7.33
N ARG A 155 3.17 -0.36 8.38
CA ARG A 155 3.22 0.26 9.71
C ARG A 155 3.90 1.63 9.70
N ASN A 156 4.99 1.81 8.96
CA ASN A 156 5.68 3.10 8.87
C ASN A 156 4.80 4.15 8.18
N TYR A 157 4.09 3.76 7.11
CA TYR A 157 3.14 4.66 6.46
C TYR A 157 1.95 5.00 7.35
N ALA A 158 1.42 4.03 8.12
CA ALA A 158 0.38 4.29 9.10
C ALA A 158 0.86 5.27 10.20
N SER A 159 2.08 5.09 10.71
CA SER A 159 2.68 6.01 11.67
C SER A 159 2.90 7.41 11.09
N LEU A 160 3.34 7.54 9.84
CA LEU A 160 3.46 8.84 9.16
C LEU A 160 2.10 9.51 8.99
N PHE A 161 1.06 8.76 8.64
CA PHE A 161 -0.30 9.30 8.56
C PHE A 161 -0.77 9.83 9.91
N VAL A 162 -0.60 9.06 10.99
CA VAL A 162 -0.95 9.50 12.35
C VAL A 162 -0.15 10.74 12.75
N LEU A 163 1.15 10.78 12.45
CA LEU A 163 1.99 11.93 12.73
C LEU A 163 1.49 13.18 12.00
N PHE A 164 1.26 13.11 10.69
CA PHE A 164 0.76 14.25 9.92
C PHE A 164 -0.64 14.65 10.38
N PHE A 165 -1.50 13.70 10.72
CA PHE A 165 -2.81 13.99 11.29
C PHE A 165 -2.71 14.73 12.62
N ALA A 166 -1.83 14.29 13.53
CA ALA A 166 -1.57 15.00 14.78
C ALA A 166 -1.01 16.40 14.54
N CYS A 167 -0.08 16.57 13.60
CA CYS A 167 0.44 17.88 13.21
C CYS A 167 -0.65 18.80 12.63
N SER A 168 -1.52 18.28 11.74
CA SER A 168 -2.65 19.03 11.19
C SER A 168 -3.65 19.44 12.26
N LEU A 169 -3.97 18.54 13.20
CA LEU A 169 -4.82 18.88 14.35
C LEU A 169 -4.20 19.94 15.25
N TYR A 170 -2.89 19.87 15.49
CA TYR A 170 -2.18 20.87 16.30
C TYR A 170 -2.24 22.27 15.68
N GLN A 171 -2.19 22.37 14.35
CA GLN A 171 -2.32 23.65 13.64
C GLN A 171 -3.76 24.19 13.62
N LEU A 172 -4.75 23.34 13.87
CA LEU A 172 -6.18 23.65 13.81
C LEU A 172 -6.81 23.44 15.20
N PRO A 173 -6.65 24.37 16.16
CA PRO A 173 -7.10 24.18 17.55
C PRO A 173 -8.62 23.98 17.67
N ILE A 174 -9.41 24.55 16.75
CA ILE A 174 -10.86 24.34 16.68
C ILE A 174 -11.20 22.90 16.23
N ALA A 175 -10.40 22.32 15.33
CA ALA A 175 -10.54 20.92 14.92
C ALA A 175 -10.18 19.97 16.06
N LEU A 176 -9.09 20.28 16.78
CA LEU A 176 -8.69 19.53 17.96
C LEU A 176 -9.78 19.56 19.04
N SER A 177 -10.31 20.74 19.36
CA SER A 177 -11.38 20.86 20.36
C SER A 177 -12.66 20.15 19.92
N GLY A 178 -13.02 20.22 18.63
CA GLY A 178 -14.14 19.46 18.06
C GLY A 178 -13.98 17.95 18.22
N LEU A 179 -12.79 17.43 17.93
CA LEU A 179 -12.49 16.01 18.10
C LEU A 179 -12.57 15.58 19.57
N ILE A 180 -11.98 16.36 20.48
CA ILE A 180 -12.05 16.09 21.93
C ILE A 180 -13.50 16.14 22.42
N SER A 181 -14.29 17.14 21.97
CA SER A 181 -15.71 17.26 22.31
C SER A 181 -16.53 16.06 21.84
N CYS A 182 -16.25 15.54 20.64
CA CYS A 182 -16.89 14.31 20.16
C CYS A 182 -16.54 13.10 21.03
N LEU A 183 -15.27 12.93 21.41
CA LEU A 183 -14.87 11.84 22.31
C LEU A 183 -15.58 11.94 23.66
N ALA A 184 -15.58 13.13 24.27
CA ALA A 184 -16.27 13.38 25.54
C ALA A 184 -17.78 13.13 25.42
N LEU A 185 -18.42 13.55 24.33
CA LEU A 185 -19.83 13.29 24.07
C LEU A 185 -20.14 11.78 24.05
N TRP A 186 -19.30 10.98 23.38
CA TRP A 186 -19.48 9.53 23.31
C TRP A 186 -19.19 8.85 24.66
N ASP A 187 -18.22 9.32 25.43
CA ASP A 187 -17.95 8.82 26.78
C ASP A 187 -19.13 9.08 27.72
N VAL A 188 -19.67 10.30 27.72
CA VAL A 188 -20.86 10.67 28.51
C VAL A 188 -22.08 9.88 28.04
N PHE A 189 -22.25 9.68 26.74
CA PHE A 189 -23.33 8.89 26.17
C PHE A 189 -23.26 7.43 26.63
N LYS A 190 -22.06 6.83 26.61
CA LYS A 190 -21.84 5.46 27.10
C LYS A 190 -22.15 5.36 28.59
N PHE A 191 -21.61 6.27 29.40
CA PHE A 191 -21.85 6.30 30.85
C PHE A 191 -23.34 6.43 31.19
N SER A 192 -24.04 7.36 30.53
CA SER A 192 -25.48 7.56 30.71
C SER A 192 -26.29 6.36 30.23
N GLY A 193 -25.85 5.73 29.13
CA GLY A 193 -26.43 4.51 28.59
C GLY A 193 -26.39 3.34 29.57
N ASP A 194 -25.23 3.12 30.18
CA ASP A 194 -25.00 2.07 31.17
C ASP A 194 -25.80 2.34 32.46
N GLN A 195 -25.83 3.60 32.93
CA GLN A 195 -26.56 3.99 34.14
C GLN A 195 -28.08 3.86 34.02
N TRP A 196 -28.65 4.19 32.85
CA TRP A 196 -30.10 4.14 32.61
C TRP A 196 -30.59 2.78 32.10
N GLY A 197 -29.70 1.81 31.90
CA GLY A 197 -30.07 0.47 31.43
C GLY A 197 -30.74 0.50 30.05
N LEU A 198 -30.24 1.35 29.13
CA LEU A 198 -30.81 1.55 27.79
C LEU A 198 -30.90 0.27 26.96
N ASP A 199 -30.17 -0.78 27.33
CA ASP A 199 -30.23 -2.11 26.70
C ASP A 199 -31.62 -2.76 26.79
N ARG A 200 -32.43 -2.38 27.79
CA ARG A 200 -33.80 -2.88 27.94
C ARG A 200 -34.78 -2.25 26.94
N TYR A 201 -34.41 -1.15 26.29
CA TYR A 201 -35.26 -0.37 25.38
C TYR A 201 -34.56 -0.12 24.03
N PRO A 202 -34.60 -1.11 23.10
CA PRO A 202 -33.80 -1.06 21.87
C PRO A 202 -34.15 0.13 20.96
N ILE A 203 -35.42 0.54 20.91
CA ILE A 203 -35.88 1.66 20.07
C ILE A 203 -35.33 2.99 20.59
N ILE A 204 -35.43 3.25 21.90
CA ILE A 204 -34.93 4.48 22.53
C ILE A 204 -33.42 4.58 22.36
N ARG A 205 -32.71 3.49 22.61
CA ARG A 205 -31.26 3.38 22.41
C ARG A 205 -30.87 3.72 20.98
N GLN A 206 -31.55 3.16 19.99
CA GLN A 206 -31.26 3.43 18.58
C GLN A 206 -31.53 4.89 18.19
N THR A 207 -32.63 5.47 18.67
CA THR A 207 -32.95 6.89 18.43
C THR A 207 -31.90 7.81 19.04
N LEU A 208 -31.47 7.56 20.27
CA LEU A 208 -30.44 8.36 20.92
C LEU A 208 -29.08 8.23 20.23
N VAL A 209 -28.70 7.03 19.79
CA VAL A 209 -27.48 6.83 18.99
C VAL A 209 -27.53 7.66 17.69
N ARG A 210 -28.68 7.70 17.00
CA ARG A 210 -28.84 8.53 15.79
C ARG A 210 -28.74 10.02 16.11
N ILE A 211 -29.32 10.48 17.22
CA ILE A 211 -29.20 11.88 17.67
C ILE A 211 -27.73 12.20 17.98
N ALA A 212 -27.03 11.35 18.75
CA ALA A 212 -25.63 11.51 19.08
C ALA A 212 -24.72 11.51 17.83
N GLN A 213 -25.01 10.66 16.84
CA GLN A 213 -24.34 10.67 15.54
C GLN A 213 -24.56 11.99 14.78
N CYS A 214 -25.79 12.51 14.78
CA CYS A 214 -26.11 13.79 14.15
C CYS A 214 -25.35 14.95 14.83
N VAL A 215 -25.36 15.00 16.17
CA VAL A 215 -24.60 15.99 16.94
C VAL A 215 -23.10 15.87 16.68
N THR A 216 -22.56 14.65 16.66
CA THR A 216 -21.15 14.40 16.31
C THR A 216 -20.81 14.94 14.92
N ALA A 217 -21.66 14.67 13.92
CA ALA A 217 -21.45 15.16 12.56
C ALA A 217 -21.45 16.70 12.48
N VAL A 218 -22.37 17.37 13.19
CA VAL A 218 -22.43 18.83 13.26
C VAL A 218 -21.17 19.41 13.92
N ILE A 219 -20.72 18.84 15.04
CA ILE A 219 -19.48 19.26 15.71
C ILE A 219 -18.29 19.11 14.77
N LEU A 220 -18.11 17.94 14.14
CA LEU A 220 -17.00 17.69 13.22
C LEU A 220 -17.01 18.63 12.00
N LEU A 221 -18.20 19.02 11.53
CA LEU A 221 -18.37 19.95 10.41
C LEU A 221 -17.97 21.38 10.82
N ILE A 222 -18.52 21.90 11.91
CA ILE A 222 -18.24 23.25 12.40
C ILE A 222 -16.76 23.39 12.81
N SER A 223 -16.19 22.33 13.39
CA SER A 223 -14.81 22.33 13.84
C SER A 223 -13.77 22.20 12.71
N ASN A 224 -14.18 22.10 11.44
CA ASN A 224 -13.27 21.95 10.30
C ASN A 224 -12.34 20.73 10.41
N VAL A 225 -12.74 19.67 11.13
CA VAL A 225 -11.94 18.43 11.24
C VAL A 225 -11.69 17.80 9.87
N GLN A 226 -12.64 17.98 8.95
CA GLN A 226 -12.53 17.56 7.56
C GLN A 226 -11.24 18.09 6.90
N LEU A 227 -10.92 19.38 7.10
CA LEU A 227 -9.72 20.00 6.53
C LEU A 227 -8.45 19.36 7.08
N ALA A 228 -8.40 19.08 8.39
CA ALA A 228 -7.28 18.41 9.02
C ALA A 228 -7.08 17.00 8.45
N VAL A 229 -8.18 16.24 8.28
CA VAL A 229 -8.16 14.90 7.68
C VAL A 229 -7.70 14.95 6.23
N PHE A 230 -8.25 15.86 5.40
CA PHE A 230 -7.86 16.01 4.01
C PHE A 230 -6.39 16.41 3.84
N CYS A 231 -5.89 17.34 4.67
CA CYS A 231 -4.49 17.74 4.65
C CYS A 231 -3.58 16.56 5.01
N ALA A 232 -3.87 15.86 6.12
CA ALA A 232 -3.11 14.72 6.56
C ALA A 232 -3.13 13.57 5.56
N LEU A 233 -4.29 13.26 4.97
CA LEU A 233 -4.43 12.25 3.91
C LEU A 233 -3.66 12.65 2.66
N GLY A 234 -3.79 13.89 2.19
CA GLY A 234 -3.09 14.36 1.00
C GLY A 234 -1.57 14.29 1.13
N VAL A 235 -1.04 14.81 2.24
CA VAL A 235 0.41 14.81 2.50
C VAL A 235 0.94 13.39 2.71
N SER A 236 0.27 12.59 3.56
CA SER A 236 0.68 11.19 3.80
C SER A 236 0.64 10.35 2.53
N PHE A 237 -0.40 10.49 1.71
CA PHE A 237 -0.55 9.78 0.45
C PHE A 237 0.55 10.19 -0.54
N ALA A 238 0.84 11.48 -0.68
CA ALA A 238 1.90 11.97 -1.55
C ALA A 238 3.27 11.42 -1.12
N VAL A 239 3.60 11.50 0.17
CA VAL A 239 4.84 10.94 0.72
C VAL A 239 4.91 9.44 0.50
N MET A 240 3.82 8.71 0.76
CA MET A 240 3.76 7.27 0.58
C MET A 240 4.00 6.86 -0.87
N ILE A 241 3.29 7.47 -1.83
CA ILE A 241 3.41 7.16 -3.26
C ILE A 241 4.81 7.49 -3.78
N LEU A 242 5.37 8.65 -3.40
CA LEU A 242 6.72 9.04 -3.81
C LEU A 242 7.77 8.09 -3.22
N HIS A 243 7.70 7.81 -1.92
CA HIS A 243 8.62 6.87 -1.27
C HIS A 243 8.50 5.47 -1.88
N ALA A 244 7.28 4.95 -2.02
CA ALA A 244 7.03 3.58 -2.48
C ALA A 244 7.42 3.36 -3.95
N SER A 245 7.25 4.37 -4.81
CA SER A 245 7.59 4.27 -6.24
C SER A 245 9.10 4.43 -6.51
N PHE A 246 9.80 5.23 -5.72
CA PHE A 246 11.25 5.43 -5.86
C PHE A 246 12.07 4.39 -5.13
N ARG A 247 11.54 3.74 -4.09
CA ARG A 247 12.24 2.68 -3.38
C ARG A 247 12.36 1.43 -4.27
N LYS A 248 13.61 0.97 -4.48
CA LYS A 248 13.89 -0.26 -5.22
C LYS A 248 13.33 -1.48 -4.48
N LEU A 249 13.00 -2.52 -5.23
CA LEU A 249 12.51 -3.79 -4.66
C LEU A 249 13.63 -4.58 -3.96
N THR A 250 14.87 -4.36 -4.41
CA THR A 250 16.05 -5.07 -3.90
C THR A 250 16.32 -4.68 -2.44
N PRO A 251 16.48 -5.65 -1.53
CA PRO A 251 17.00 -5.35 -0.20
C PRO A 251 18.35 -4.65 -0.32
N ALA A 252 18.59 -3.59 0.47
CA ALA A 252 19.91 -3.00 0.58
C ALA A 252 20.89 -4.13 0.94
N LYS A 253 21.89 -4.33 0.07
CA LYS A 253 22.93 -5.36 0.17
C LYS A 253 23.28 -5.62 1.63
N GLN A 254 22.87 -6.77 2.17
CA GLN A 254 23.36 -7.18 3.48
C GLN A 254 24.88 -7.18 3.40
N PRO A 255 25.61 -6.57 4.36
CA PRO A 255 27.05 -6.69 4.39
C PRO A 255 27.36 -8.18 4.40
N ALA A 256 28.11 -8.63 3.40
CA ALA A 256 28.43 -10.03 3.20
C ALA A 256 28.90 -10.61 4.54
N VAL A 257 28.11 -11.52 5.11
CA VAL A 257 28.55 -12.31 6.25
C VAL A 257 29.80 -13.02 5.77
N ARG A 258 30.95 -12.52 6.23
CA ARG A 258 32.28 -13.07 5.92
C ARG A 258 32.29 -14.47 6.52
N GLY A 259 31.94 -15.45 5.70
CA GLY A 259 31.87 -16.86 6.08
C GLY A 259 33.21 -17.32 6.62
N GLY A 260 33.32 -17.37 7.94
CA GLY A 260 34.43 -18.02 8.63
C GLY A 260 34.31 -19.52 8.46
N TYR A 261 34.95 -20.06 7.41
CA TYR A 261 35.10 -21.49 7.24
C TYR A 261 36.09 -22.00 8.29
N ARG A 262 35.60 -22.34 9.49
CA ARG A 262 36.39 -23.02 10.52
C ARG A 262 36.47 -24.50 10.12
N ARG A 263 37.50 -24.87 9.34
CA ARG A 263 37.92 -26.27 9.18
C ARG A 263 38.30 -26.82 10.55
N THR A 264 37.43 -27.60 11.16
CA THR A 264 37.80 -28.53 12.23
C THR A 264 38.37 -29.79 11.58
N ALA A 265 39.68 -29.78 11.33
CA ALA A 265 40.42 -31.01 11.12
C ALA A 265 40.60 -31.69 12.49
N ARG A 266 39.86 -32.78 12.73
CA ARG A 266 40.21 -33.75 13.77
C ARG A 266 41.44 -34.53 13.27
N ARG A 267 42.53 -34.47 14.04
CA ARG A 267 43.48 -35.57 14.17
C ARG A 267 43.22 -36.23 15.51
#